data_AF-A0A2X3D646-F1
#
_entry.id   AF-A0A2X3D646-F1
#
_cell.length_a   1.000
_cell.length_b   1.000
_cell.length_c   1.000
_cell.angle_alpha   90.00
_cell.angle_beta   90.00
_cell.angle_gamma   90.00
#
_symmetry.space_group_name_H-M   'P 1'
#
loop_
_entity.id
_entity.type
_entity.pdbx_description
1 polymer ?
#
loop_
_entity_poly.entity_id
_entity_poly.type
_entity_poly.pdbx_seq_one_letter_code
_entity_poly.pdbx_strand_id
1 'polypeptide(L)' 'MLTCEGQTVTPDLDSRALAHIERRQSHASAAVSIAWLEAPEGSQLLLVANENFCTWQPTEKSF' A
#
# COMPACT_ATOMS: atom_id res chain seq x y z
N MET A 1 8.52 2.48 0.65
CA MET A 1 7.30 2.89 1.38
C MET A 1 7.48 2.52 2.84
N LEU A 2 6.86 3.24 3.78
CA LEU A 2 6.91 2.91 5.20
C LEU A 2 5.67 2.11 5.58
N THR A 3 5.84 0.93 6.18
CA THR A 3 4.73 0.18 6.77
C THR A 3 4.28 0.85 8.07
N CYS A 4 3.12 0.44 8.58
CA CYS A 4 2.61 0.91 9.87
C CYS A 4 3.53 0.56 11.05
N GLU A 5 4.31 -0.51 10.91
CA GLU A 5 5.35 -0.94 11.87
C GLU A 5 6.67 -0.17 11.71
N GLY A 6 6.73 0.85 10.85
CA GLY A 6 7.92 1.65 10.61
C GLY A 6 8.99 0.95 9.76
N GLN A 7 8.65 -0.14 9.08
CA GLN A 7 9.59 -0.85 8.20
C GLN A 7 9.55 -0.27 6.79
N THR A 8 10.72 -0.14 6.16
CA THR A 8 10.77 0.25 4.75
C THR A 8 10.64 -0.99 3.88
N VAL A 9 9.56 -1.05 3.10
CA VAL A 9 9.28 -2.14 2.16
C VAL A 9 9.09 -1.60 0.75
N THR A 10 9.38 -2.44 -0.23
CA THR A 10 9.12 -2.20 -1.65
C THR A 10 8.37 -3.41 -2.19
N PRO A 11 7.03 -3.38 -2.24
CA PRO A 11 6.26 -4.50 -2.76
C PRO A 11 6.53 -4.68 -4.25
N ASP A 12 6.53 -5.94 -4.71
CA ASP A 12 6.76 -6.28 -6.12
C ASP A 12 5.48 -6.06 -6.95
N LEU A 13 5.11 -4.78 -7.08
CA LEU A 13 3.93 -4.34 -7.81
C LEU A 13 4.27 -4.16 -9.29
N ASP A 14 3.34 -4.55 -10.16
CA ASP A 14 3.50 -4.34 -11.59
C ASP A 14 3.49 -2.85 -11.99
N SER A 15 3.94 -2.59 -13.22
CA SER A 15 4.01 -1.24 -13.77
C SER A 15 2.67 -0.48 -13.77
N ARG A 16 1.54 -1.19 -13.87
CA ARG A 16 0.21 -0.59 -13.88
C ARG A 16 -0.18 -0.12 -12.48
N ALA A 17 0.10 -0.93 -11.46
CA ALA A 17 -0.11 -0.58 -10.07
C ALA A 17 0.77 0.61 -9.66
N LEU A 18 2.04 0.62 -10.05
CA LEU A 18 2.94 1.75 -9.81
C LEU A 18 2.42 3.04 -10.46
N ALA A 19 2.04 3.00 -11.73
CA ALA A 19 1.47 4.16 -12.43
C ALA A 19 0.16 4.67 -11.77
N HIS A 20 -0.65 3.77 -11.22
CA HIS A 20 -1.85 4.14 -10.48
C HIS A 20 -1.51 4.90 -9.18
N ILE A 21 -0.52 4.40 -8.43
CA ILE A 21 -0.03 5.05 -7.20
C ILE A 21 0.56 6.43 -7.51
N GLU A 22 1.44 6.54 -8.51
CA GLU A 22 2.07 7.79 -8.91
C GLU A 22 1.04 8.85 -9.29
N ARG A 23 0.05 8.47 -10.12
CA ARG A 23 -1.05 9.36 -10.50
C ARG A 23 -1.84 9.82 -9.28
N ARG A 24 -2.06 8.97 -8.28
CA ARG A 24 -2.80 9.37 -7.07
C ARG A 24 -1.96 10.31 -6.21
N GLN A 25 -0.66 10.04 -6.06
CA GLN A 25 0.27 10.91 -5.33
C GLN A 25 0.38 12.30 -5.97
N SER A 26 0.42 12.39 -7.31
CA SER A 26 0.54 13.69 -7.99
C SER A 26 -0.64 14.64 -7.78
N HIS A 27 -1.80 14.11 -7.39
CA HIS A 27 -3.02 14.90 -7.12
C HIS A 27 -3.33 15.02 -5.63
N ALA A 28 -2.53 14.42 -4.75
CA ALA A 28 -2.75 14.42 -3.32
C ALA A 28 -2.00 15.58 -2.66
N SER A 29 -2.65 16.28 -1.72
CA SER A 29 -2.01 17.29 -0.88
C SER A 29 -1.21 16.71 0.30
N ALA A 30 -1.29 15.39 0.50
CA ALA A 30 -0.64 14.64 1.58
C ALA A 30 -0.19 13.27 1.08
N ALA A 31 0.62 12.56 1.89
CA ALA A 31 0.99 11.18 1.61
C ALA A 31 -0.24 10.29 1.42
N VAL A 32 -0.10 9.29 0.54
CA VAL A 32 -1.14 8.27 0.31
C VAL A 32 -0.74 6.98 1.01
N SER A 33 -1.73 6.31 1.60
CA SER A 33 -1.59 4.93 2.07
C SER A 33 -1.94 3.97 0.95
N ILE A 34 -1.25 2.82 0.91
CA ILE A 34 -1.53 1.73 -0.01
C ILE A 34 -1.74 0.42 0.76
N ALA A 35 -2.58 -0.45 0.24
CA ALA A 35 -2.73 -1.83 0.71
C ALA A 35 -2.52 -2.79 -0.46
N TRP A 36 -1.84 -3.90 -0.21
CA TRP A 36 -1.55 -4.93 -1.21
C TRP A 36 -1.64 -6.32 -0.60
N LEU A 37 -1.79 -7.33 -1.46
CA LEU A 37 -1.62 -8.73 -1.10
C LEU A 37 -0.25 -9.21 -1.56
N GLU A 38 0.36 -10.09 -0.79
CA GLU A 38 1.57 -10.81 -1.16
C GLU A 38 1.25 -12.29 -1.30
N ALA A 39 1.65 -12.87 -2.42
CA ALA A 39 1.55 -14.30 -2.70
C ALA A 39 2.86 -14.78 -3.35
N PRO A 40 3.15 -16.10 -3.38
CA PRO A 40 4.31 -16.64 -4.08
C PRO A 40 4.39 -16.21 -5.54
N GLU A 41 3.25 -15.94 -6.17
CA GLU A 41 3.13 -15.51 -7.57
C GLU A 41 3.38 -14.00 -7.78
N GLY A 42 3.46 -13.20 -6.71
CA GLY A 42 3.72 -11.76 -6.79
C GLY A 42 2.86 -10.93 -5.84
N SER A 43 2.97 -9.60 -5.94
CA SER A 43 2.17 -8.68 -5.14
C SER A 43 1.05 -8.02 -5.96
N GLN A 44 -0.13 -7.89 -5.36
CA GLN A 44 -1.28 -7.23 -6.01
C GLN A 44 -1.73 -6.02 -5.21
N LEU A 45 -1.80 -4.85 -5.86
CA LEU A 45 -2.35 -3.64 -5.28
C LEU A 45 -3.86 -3.78 -5.05
N LEU A 46 -4.32 -3.54 -3.81
CA LEU A 46 -5.74 -3.56 -3.44
C LEU A 46 -6.34 -2.16 -3.34
N LEU A 47 -5.68 -1.25 -2.60
CA LEU A 47 -6.22 0.07 -2.27
C LEU A 47 -5.14 1.15 -2.32
N VAL A 48 -5.55 2.36 -2.71
CA VAL A 48 -4.76 3.59 -2.62
C VAL A 48 -5.67 4.72 -2.15
N ALA A 49 -5.37 5.33 -1.01
CA ALA A 49 -6.18 6.42 -0.46
C ALA A 49 -5.36 7.42 0.36
N ASN A 50 -5.95 8.59 0.61
CA ASN A 50 -5.42 9.59 1.53
C ASN A 50 -5.76 9.28 3.01
N GLU A 51 -6.46 8.17 3.25
CA GLU A 51 -6.79 7.66 4.59
C GLU A 51 -5.57 6.94 5.20
N ASN A 52 -5.51 6.90 6.54
CA ASN A 52 -4.51 6.12 7.25
C ASN A 52 -4.95 4.66 7.40
N PHE A 53 -4.44 3.76 6.56
CA PHE A 53 -4.78 2.34 6.64
C PHE A 53 -4.25 1.66 7.91
N CYS A 54 -3.30 2.26 8.62
CA CYS A 54 -2.77 1.69 9.86
C CYS A 54 -3.81 1.60 10.98
N THR A 55 -4.88 2.41 10.94
CA THR A 55 -5.95 2.28 11.93
C THR A 55 -6.85 1.07 11.68
N TRP A 56 -6.77 0.46 10.49
CA TRP A 56 -7.59 -0.68 10.06
C TRP A 56 -6.76 -1.93 9.74
N GLN A 57 -5.44 -1.89 9.96
CA GLN A 57 -4.58 -3.01 9.65
C GLN A 57 -4.97 -4.22 10.51
N PRO A 58 -5.26 -5.39 9.89
CA PRO A 58 -5.44 -6.61 10.63
C PRO A 58 -4.15 -6.97 11.37
N THR A 59 -4.25 -7.32 12.64
CA THR A 59 -3.13 -7.89 13.40
C THR A 59 -3.13 -9.41 13.25
N GLU A 60 -2.01 -10.08 13.48
CA GLU A 60 -1.97 -11.57 13.55
C GLU A 60 -3.01 -12.16 14.51
N LYS A 61 -3.46 -11.39 15.50
CA LYS A 61 -4.49 -11.79 16.46
C LYS A 61 -5.92 -11.71 15.92
N SER A 62 -6.13 -11.15 14.73
CA SER A 62 -7.45 -10.97 14.11
C SER A 62 -7.71 -11.87 12.91
N PHE A 63 -6.93 -12.94 12.73
CA PHE A 63 -7.17 -14.01 11.75
C PHE A 63 -7.49 -15.33 12.43
#